data_AF-A0ABD7GR54-F1
#
_entry.id   AF-A0ABD7GR54-F1
#
_cell.length_a   1.000
_cell.length_b   1.000
_cell.length_c   1.000
_cell.angle_alpha   90.00
_cell.angle_beta   90.00
_cell.angle_gamma   90.00
#
_symmetry.space_group_name_H-M   'P 1'
#
loop_
_entity.id
_entity.type
_entity.pdbx_description
1 polymer ?
#
loop_
_entity_poly.entity_id
_entity_poly.type
_entity_poly.pdbx_seq_one_letter_code
_entity_poly.pdbx_strand_id
1 'polypeptide(L)'
;MRIWTFDENRADFVMASPARMDADPDALYIIQRGGVLVVREGGHERPMPERLDVGGLTFDREQFEDAYPLPLRAEMERDGQWARAQLQARERGEVSLPLELPIWVTRRYD
;
A
#
# COMPACT_ATOMS: atom_id res chain seq x y z
N MET A 1 3.12 -3.19 10.21
CA MET A 1 2.06 -2.47 10.95
C MET A 1 2.52 -1.05 11.13
N ARG A 2 1.72 -0.07 10.70
CA ARG A 2 1.98 1.36 10.97
C ARG A 2 0.91 1.90 11.89
N ILE A 3 1.29 2.82 12.76
CA ILE A 3 0.39 3.44 13.73
C ILE A 3 0.62 4.94 13.63
N TRP A 4 -0.47 5.69 13.58
CA TRP A 4 -0.49 7.14 13.68
C TRP A 4 -1.32 7.55 14.88
N THR A 5 -0.95 8.64 15.54
CA THR A 5 -1.73 9.28 16.60
C THR A 5 -2.04 10.71 16.17
N PHE A 6 -3.22 11.21 16.53
CA PHE A 6 -3.53 12.62 16.32
C PHE A 6 -2.71 13.48 17.29
N ASP A 7 -1.97 14.46 16.78
CA ASP A 7 -1.27 15.48 17.58
C ASP A 7 -2.08 16.78 17.52
N GLU A 8 -2.76 17.10 18.62
CA GLU A 8 -3.58 18.31 18.74
C GLU A 8 -2.81 19.61 18.48
N ASN A 9 -1.51 19.65 18.79
CA ASN A 9 -0.70 20.86 18.60
C ASN A 9 -0.38 21.10 17.12
N ARG A 10 -0.25 20.02 16.36
CA ARG A 10 0.00 20.06 14.91
C ARG A 10 -1.29 20.02 14.09
N ALA A 11 -2.38 19.63 14.75
CA ALA A 11 -3.66 19.32 14.13
C ALA A 11 -3.49 18.32 12.97
N ASP A 12 -2.65 17.31 13.18
CA ASP A 12 -2.25 16.34 12.15
C ASP A 12 -1.93 14.97 12.78
N PHE A 13 -1.94 13.93 11.95
CA PHE A 13 -1.56 12.58 12.35
C PHE A 13 -0.06 12.37 12.23
N VAL A 14 0.59 12.01 13.34
CA VAL A 14 2.02 11.72 13.40
C VAL A 14 2.26 10.24 13.66
N MET A 15 3.37 9.72 13.13
CA MET A 15 3.79 8.34 13.39
C MET A 15 3.94 8.09 14.89
N ALA A 16 3.30 7.03 15.37
CA ALA A 16 3.35 6.59 16.75
C ALA A 16 3.98 5.20 16.86
N SER A 17 4.59 4.93 18.01
CA SER A 17 5.07 3.59 18.35
C SER A 17 3.97 2.79 19.08
N PRO A 18 4.01 1.45 19.03
CA PRO A 18 3.12 0.62 19.83
C PRO A 18 3.17 0.95 21.33
N ALA A 19 4.37 1.22 21.86
CA ALA A 19 4.55 1.59 23.26
C ALA A 19 3.78 2.88 23.64
N ARG A 20 3.62 3.84 22.71
CA ARG A 20 2.80 5.04 22.96
C ARG A 20 1.32 4.70 23.01
N MET A 21 0.86 3.83 22.11
CA MET A 21 -0.52 3.34 22.10
C MET A 21 -0.87 2.56 23.38
N ASP A 22 0.10 1.83 23.95
CA ASP A 22 -0.10 1.14 25.23
C ASP A 22 -0.09 2.09 26.43
N ALA A 23 0.69 3.18 26.36
CA ALA A 23 0.76 4.19 27.41
C ALA A 23 -0.47 5.11 27.46
N ASP A 24 -1.14 5.32 26.32
CA ASP A 24 -2.33 6.15 26.20
C ASP A 24 -3.40 5.43 25.34
N PRO A 25 -4.16 4.48 25.91
CA PRO A 25 -5.10 3.66 25.16
C PRO A 25 -6.36 4.40 24.71
N ASP A 26 -6.61 5.60 25.25
CA ASP A 26 -7.82 6.40 25.00
C ASP A 26 -7.64 7.40 23.86
N ALA A 27 -6.39 7.72 23.50
CA ALA A 27 -6.08 8.56 22.36
C ALA A 27 -6.57 7.99 21.01
N LEU A 28 -6.71 8.88 20.04
CA LEU A 28 -7.12 8.53 18.68
C LEU A 28 -5.92 8.00 17.87
N TYR A 29 -6.03 6.75 17.44
CA TYR A 29 -5.03 6.11 16.59
C TYR A 29 -5.62 5.67 15.25
N ILE A 30 -4.81 5.78 14.19
CA ILE A 30 -5.02 5.07 12.94
C ILE A 30 -3.99 3.95 12.89
N ILE A 31 -4.42 2.75 12.53
CA ILE A 31 -3.57 1.56 12.54
C ILE A 31 -3.72 0.84 11.20
N GLN A 32 -2.59 0.62 10.52
CA GLN A 32 -2.52 -0.15 9.28
C GLN A 32 -1.97 -1.55 9.56
N ARG A 33 -2.79 -2.57 9.32
CA ARG A 33 -2.47 -4.00 9.48
C ARG A 33 -2.79 -4.73 8.18
N GLY A 34 -1.76 -5.09 7.41
CA GLY A 34 -1.91 -5.94 6.22
C GLY A 34 -2.85 -5.40 5.15
N GLY A 35 -2.81 -4.09 4.87
CA GLY A 35 -3.69 -3.43 3.89
C GLY A 35 -5.06 -3.00 4.44
N VAL A 36 -5.38 -3.36 5.68
CA VAL A 36 -6.58 -2.86 6.36
C VAL A 36 -6.21 -1.69 7.26
N LEU A 37 -6.98 -0.60 7.15
CA LEU A 37 -6.93 0.54 8.04
C LEU A 37 -8.05 0.46 9.08
N VAL A 38 -7.67 0.58 10.35
CA VAL A 38 -8.60 0.68 11.48
C VAL A 38 -8.32 1.95 12.27
N VAL A 39 -9.39 2.59 12.72
CA VAL A 39 -9.35 3.71 13.66
C VAL A 39 -9.64 3.15 15.04
N ARG A 40 -8.79 3.47 16.01
CA ARG A 40 -8.97 3.14 17.42
C ARG A 40 -9.20 4.43 18.20
N GLU A 41 -10.31 4.49 18.94
CA GLU A 41 -10.74 5.66 19.71
C GLU A 41 -11.36 5.17 21.02
N GLY A 42 -10.87 5.62 22.18
CA GLY A 42 -11.40 5.19 23.49
C GLY A 42 -11.41 3.67 23.68
N GLY A 43 -10.37 2.98 23.21
CA GLY A 43 -10.30 1.50 23.25
C GLY A 43 -11.14 0.74 22.22
N HIS A 44 -11.99 1.41 21.43
CA HIS A 44 -12.80 0.78 20.40
C HIS A 44 -12.11 0.84 19.03
N GLU A 45 -11.96 -0.31 18.36
CA GLU A 45 -11.48 -0.38 16.97
C GLU A 45 -12.66 -0.43 16.00
N ARG A 46 -12.63 0.42 14.96
CA ARG A 46 -13.57 0.41 13.83
C ARG A 46 -12.83 0.51 12.50
N PRO A 47 -13.38 0.01 11.39
CA PRO A 47 -12.82 0.24 10.06
C PRO A 47 -12.67 1.74 9.79
N MET A 48 -11.57 2.15 9.15
CA MET A 48 -11.39 3.55 8.79
C MET A 48 -12.41 3.95 7.70
N PRO A 49 -13.24 4.99 7.93
CA PRO A 49 -14.10 5.55 6.89
C PRO A 49 -13.27 6.20 5.78
N GLU A 50 -13.85 6.42 4.61
CA GLU A 50 -13.20 7.15 3.50
C GLU A 50 -12.70 8.54 3.92
N ARG A 51 -13.45 9.18 4.83
CA ARG A 51 -13.12 10.47 5.43
C ARG A 51 -13.31 10.40 6.93
N LEU A 52 -12.30 10.81 7.67
CA LEU A 52 -12.30 10.87 9.13
C LEU A 52 -12.24 12.34 9.56
N ASP A 53 -13.28 12.79 10.26
CA ASP A 53 -13.32 14.14 10.83
C ASP A 53 -12.82 14.13 12.27
N VAL A 54 -11.80 14.94 12.56
CA VAL A 54 -11.17 15.06 13.89
C VAL A 54 -10.96 16.54 14.21
N GLY A 55 -11.57 17.04 15.27
CA GLY A 55 -11.38 18.44 15.69
C GLY A 55 -11.76 19.49 14.64
N GLY A 56 -12.66 19.16 13.70
CA GLY A 56 -13.04 20.03 12.58
C GLY A 56 -12.14 19.93 11.34
N LEU A 57 -11.16 19.02 11.34
CA LEU A 57 -10.31 18.70 10.20
C LEU A 57 -10.73 17.37 9.58
N THR A 58 -10.74 17.30 8.26
CA THR A 58 -11.07 16.09 7.50
C THR A 58 -9.81 15.44 6.96
N PHE A 59 -9.63 14.15 7.26
CA PHE A 59 -8.54 13.33 6.77
C PHE A 59 -9.07 12.26 5.83
N ASP A 60 -8.56 12.23 4.60
CA ASP A 60 -8.92 11.18 3.65
C ASP A 60 -8.16 9.89 3.97
N ARG A 61 -8.85 8.76 3.83
CA ARG A 61 -8.31 7.42 4.07
C ARG A 61 -7.08 7.12 3.23
N GLU A 62 -7.07 7.60 1.98
CA GLU A 62 -5.96 7.44 1.03
C GLU A 62 -4.61 7.96 1.59
N GLN A 63 -4.63 8.92 2.53
CA GLN A 63 -3.43 9.47 3.17
C GLN A 63 -2.70 8.43 4.05
N PHE A 64 -3.43 7.42 4.54
CA PHE A 64 -2.92 6.36 5.41
C PHE A 64 -2.84 5.01 4.71
N GLU A 65 -3.45 4.89 3.53
CA GLU A 65 -3.27 3.72 2.69
C GLU A 65 -1.84 3.72 2.18
N ASP A 66 -1.23 2.54 2.18
CA ASP A 66 0.04 2.38 1.51
C ASP A 66 -0.22 2.61 0.04
N ALA A 67 0.24 3.77 -0.47
CA ALA A 67 0.38 4.01 -1.88
C ALA A 67 1.36 2.97 -2.45
N TYR A 68 0.82 1.79 -2.78
CA TYR A 68 1.51 0.76 -3.53
C TYR A 68 0.56 0.23 -4.61
N PRO A 69 0.47 0.90 -5.76
CA PRO A 69 1.07 0.30 -6.93
C PRO A 69 2.58 0.41 -6.78
N LEU A 70 3.32 -0.65 -7.11
CA LEU A 70 4.76 -0.51 -7.38
C LEU A 70 4.96 0.78 -8.20
N PRO A 71 5.96 1.64 -7.91
CA PRO A 71 6.25 2.73 -8.82
C PRO A 71 6.36 2.11 -10.21
N LEU A 72 5.64 2.66 -11.20
CA LEU A 72 5.43 2.04 -12.51
C LEU A 72 6.69 1.37 -13.08
N ARG A 73 7.86 1.97 -12.85
CA ARG A 73 9.18 1.39 -13.16
C ARG A 73 9.43 0.00 -12.56
N ALA A 74 9.17 -0.20 -11.27
CA ALA A 74 9.33 -1.48 -10.58
C ALA A 74 8.31 -2.53 -11.04
N GLU A 75 7.11 -2.11 -11.42
CA GLU A 75 6.12 -3.00 -12.05
C GLU A 75 6.61 -3.45 -13.44
N MET A 76 7.03 -2.49 -14.28
CA MET A 76 7.57 -2.76 -15.61
C MET A 76 8.86 -3.60 -15.56
N GLU A 77 9.71 -3.42 -14.55
CA GLU A 77 10.91 -4.24 -14.35
C GLU A 77 10.55 -5.69 -14.02
N ARG A 78 9.57 -5.90 -13.13
CA ARG A 78 9.07 -7.24 -12.80
C ARG A 78 8.47 -7.92 -14.04
N ASP A 79 7.64 -7.21 -14.80
CA ASP A 79 7.03 -7.73 -16.01
C ASP A 79 8.07 -8.01 -17.11
N GLY A 80 9.08 -7.14 -17.24
CA GLY A 80 10.21 -7.34 -18.14
C GLY A 80 11.09 -8.53 -17.75
N GLN A 81 11.30 -8.76 -16.45
CA GLN A 81 11.99 -9.97 -15.95
C GLN A 81 11.19 -11.23 -16.25
N TRP A 82 9.87 -11.20 -16.04
CA TRP A 82 8.97 -12.31 -16.36
C TRP A 82 8.99 -12.63 -17.86
N ALA A 83 8.89 -11.62 -18.74
CA ALA A 83 8.94 -11.81 -20.18
C ALA A 83 10.28 -12.39 -20.67
N ARG A 84 11.41 -11.95 -20.10
CA ARG A 84 12.74 -12.50 -20.40
C ARG A 84 12.87 -13.96 -19.97
N ALA A 85 12.33 -14.33 -18.80
CA ALA A 85 12.34 -15.71 -18.34
C ALA A 85 11.55 -16.64 -19.26
N GLN A 86 10.38 -16.18 -19.76
CA GLN A 86 9.58 -16.93 -20.74
C GLN A 86 10.32 -17.14 -22.08
N LEU A 87 11.01 -16.10 -22.56
CA LEU A 87 11.83 -16.21 -23.78
C LEU A 87 13.01 -17.16 -23.60
N GLN A 88 13.70 -17.12 -22.46
CA GLN A 88 14.80 -18.05 -22.15
C GLN A 88 14.33 -19.50 -22.04
N ALA A 89 13.16 -19.74 -21.42
CA ALA A 89 12.56 -21.07 -21.34
C ALA A 89 12.19 -21.63 -22.74
N ARG A 90 11.77 -20.75 -23.66
CA ARG A 90 11.53 -21.12 -25.07
C ARG A 90 12.81 -21.43 -25.82
N GLU A 91 13.86 -20.63 -25.66
CA GLU A 91 15.17 -20.89 -26.31
C GLU A 91 15.79 -22.23 -25.86
N ARG A 92 15.48 -22.67 -24.63
CA ARG A 92 15.87 -23.99 -24.11
C ARG A 92 14.96 -25.14 -24.56
N GLY A 93 13.90 -24.85 -25.30
CA GLY A 93 12.95 -25.85 -25.80
C GLY A 93 12.01 -26.42 -24.73
N GLU A 94 11.90 -25.76 -23.56
CA GLU A 94 11.15 -26.27 -22.40
C GLU A 94 9.65 -25.93 -22.46
N VAL A 95 9.21 -25.05 -23.39
CA VAL A 95 7.81 -24.60 -23.51
C VAL A 95 7.35 -24.66 -24.97
N SER A 96 6.26 -25.39 -25.25
CA SER A 96 5.70 -25.63 -26.60
C SER A 96 4.28 -25.07 -26.80
N LEU A 97 3.90 -24.00 -26.09
CA LEU A 97 2.57 -23.38 -26.24
C LEU A 97 2.68 -21.93 -26.72
N PRO A 98 1.70 -21.44 -27.51
CA PRO A 98 1.69 -20.06 -27.97
C PRO A 98 1.45 -19.13 -26.77
N LEU A 99 2.48 -18.39 -26.37
CA LEU A 99 2.35 -17.34 -25.35
C LEU A 99 1.66 -16.13 -26.00
N GLU A 100 0.45 -15.82 -25.54
CA GLU A 100 -0.17 -14.51 -25.73
C GLU A 100 0.65 -13.48 -24.93
N LEU A 101 1.77 -13.03 -25.50
CA LEU A 101 2.59 -12.00 -24.89
C LEU A 101 1.88 -10.65 -25.02
N PRO A 102 1.91 -9.81 -23.96
CA PRO A 102 1.37 -8.47 -24.04
C PRO A 102 1.98 -7.67 -25.21
N ILE A 103 1.16 -6.85 -25.87
CA ILE A 103 1.51 -6.17 -27.15
C ILE A 103 2.76 -5.28 -27.03
N TRP A 104 3.07 -4.76 -25.84
CA TRP A 104 4.28 -3.97 -25.59
C TRP A 104 5.58 -4.79 -25.52
N VAL A 105 5.50 -6.11 -25.42
CA VAL A 105 6.65 -7.04 -25.45
C VAL A 105 7.07 -7.35 -26.88
N THR A 106 6.13 -7.35 -27.83
CA THR A 106 6.37 -7.76 -29.23
C THR A 106 6.65 -6.59 -30.17
N ARG A 107 6.38 -5.35 -29.74
CA ARG A 107 6.63 -4.15 -30.56
C ARG A 107 8.11 -3.75 -30.50
N ARG A 108 8.86 -4.04 -31.56
CA ARG A 108 10.09 -3.32 -31.88
C ARG A 108 9.72 -2.00 -32.51
N TYR A 109 10.17 -0.91 -31.92
CA TYR A 109 10.22 0.38 -32.59
C TYR A 109 11.52 0.39 -33.40
N ASP A 110 11.40 0.44 -34.73
CA ASP A 110 12.50 0.78 -35.65
C ASP A 110 12.86 2.27 -35.55
#